data_AF-A0A914C6L6-F1
#
_entry.id   AF-A0A914C6L6-F1
#
_cell.length_a   1.000
_cell.length_b   1.000
_cell.length_c   1.000
_cell.angle_alpha   90.00
_cell.angle_beta   90.00
_cell.angle_gamma   90.00
#
_symmetry.space_group_name_H-M   'P 1'
#
loop_
_entity.id
_entity.type
_entity.pdbx_description
1 polymer ?
#
loop_
_entity_poly.entity_id
_entity_poly.type
_entity_poly.pdbx_seq_one_letter_code
_entity_poly.pdbx_strand_id
1 'polypeptide(L)'
;MGKIMFLVYMVLVFCMQFNLLIAMLTRTYEIIYGTQKEYKRQWAQVILLLELSLSPRERLTALLKYSRPVGTNKKKRAFIATRKNDSLTDTERLIREQQFVQQREEKRTFLKRRLKDITYSMSKYAHAKKNSNETIQIGSEKEKDE
;
A
#
# COMPACT_ATOMS: atom_id res chain seq x y z
N MET A 1 -40.71 -47.18 41.87
CA MET A 1 -39.59 -46.52 42.61
C MET A 1 -38.33 -46.35 41.77
N GLY A 2 -37.78 -47.38 41.13
CA GLY A 2 -36.51 -47.26 40.36
C GLY A 2 -36.50 -46.20 39.24
N LYS A 3 -37.61 -45.99 38.52
CA LYS A 3 -37.72 -44.97 37.46
C LYS A 3 -37.49 -43.54 37.98
N ILE A 4 -37.95 -43.25 39.19
CA ILE A 4 -37.83 -41.92 39.82
C ILE A 4 -36.39 -41.73 40.31
N MET A 5 -35.80 -42.74 40.94
CA MET A 5 -34.40 -42.70 41.37
C MET A 5 -33.44 -42.50 40.20
N PHE A 6 -33.72 -43.17 39.07
CA PHE A 6 -32.94 -42.99 37.85
C PHE A 6 -33.07 -41.57 37.28
N LEU A 7 -34.28 -41.01 37.29
CA LEU A 7 -34.52 -39.64 36.80
C LEU A 7 -33.82 -38.60 37.67
N VAL A 8 -33.88 -38.72 38.99
CA VAL A 8 -33.20 -37.81 39.93
C VAL A 8 -31.68 -37.89 39.76
N TYR A 9 -31.14 -39.11 39.61
CA TYR A 9 -29.72 -39.30 39.35
C TYR A 9 -29.28 -38.64 38.03
N MET A 10 -30.05 -38.83 36.96
CA MET A 10 -29.76 -38.22 35.66
C MET A 10 -29.74 -36.69 35.72
N VAL A 11 -30.72 -36.08 36.39
CA VAL A 11 -30.79 -34.61 36.53
C VAL A 11 -29.64 -34.08 37.39
N LEU A 12 -29.32 -34.74 38.50
CA LEU A 12 -28.22 -34.32 39.38
C LEU A 12 -26.86 -34.38 38.67
N VAL A 13 -26.57 -35.49 37.98
CA VAL A 13 -25.31 -35.66 37.24
C VAL A 13 -25.22 -34.66 36.09
N PHE A 14 -26.32 -34.44 35.37
CA PHE A 14 -26.37 -33.45 34.29
C PHE A 14 -26.06 -32.04 34.83
N CYS A 15 -26.77 -31.57 35.85
CA CYS A 15 -26.55 -30.22 36.39
C CYS A 15 -25.12 -30.00 36.87
N MET A 16 -24.51 -30.99 37.53
CA MET A 16 -23.12 -30.90 37.99
C MET A 16 -22.12 -30.89 36.83
N GLN A 17 -22.33 -31.73 35.81
CA GLN A 17 -21.42 -31.83 34.67
C GLN A 17 -21.48 -30.60 33.76
N PHE A 18 -22.67 -30.06 33.53
CA PHE A 18 -22.86 -28.88 32.68
C PHE A 18 -22.21 -27.64 33.28
N ASN A 19 -22.25 -27.47 34.61
CA ASN A 19 -21.59 -26.35 35.29
C ASN A 19 -20.07 -26.32 35.00
N LEU A 20 -19.41 -27.48 35.08
CA LEU A 20 -17.97 -27.58 34.83
C LEU A 20 -17.63 -27.43 33.34
N LEU A 21 -18.46 -27.98 32.46
CA LEU A 21 -18.25 -27.91 31.02
C LEU A 21 -18.38 -26.46 30.51
N ILE A 22 -19.41 -25.75 30.95
CA ILE A 22 -19.62 -24.34 30.59
C ILE A 22 -18.45 -23.50 31.11
N ALA A 23 -17.98 -23.73 32.35
CA ALA A 23 -16.83 -23.01 32.90
C ALA A 23 -15.55 -23.20 32.06
N MET A 24 -15.25 -24.43 31.64
CA MET A 24 -14.08 -24.69 30.80
C MET A 24 -14.24 -24.09 29.39
N LEU A 25 -15.42 -24.23 28.79
CA LEU A 25 -15.71 -23.66 27.47
C LEU A 25 -15.60 -22.14 27.47
N THR A 26 -16.19 -21.44 28.45
CA THR A 26 -16.07 -19.98 28.57
C THR A 26 -14.62 -19.54 28.70
N ARG A 27 -13.82 -20.21 29.54
CA ARG A 27 -12.39 -19.92 29.67
C ARG A 27 -11.63 -20.13 28.36
N THR A 28 -11.89 -21.23 27.65
CA THR A 28 -11.24 -21.47 26.34
C THR A 28 -11.71 -20.49 25.27
N TYR A 29 -12.96 -20.04 25.32
CA TYR A 29 -13.51 -19.04 24.41
C TYR A 29 -12.82 -17.68 24.59
N GLU A 30 -12.63 -17.22 25.84
CA GLU A 30 -11.90 -15.98 26.12
C GLU A 30 -10.46 -16.04 25.60
N ILE A 31 -9.79 -17.18 25.76
CA ILE A 31 -8.44 -17.42 25.24
C ILE A 31 -8.43 -17.37 23.70
N ILE A 32 -9.38 -18.02 23.04
CA ILE A 32 -9.50 -18.02 21.57
C ILE A 32 -9.83 -16.61 21.06
N TYR A 33 -10.73 -15.90 21.74
CA TYR A 33 -11.11 -14.54 21.38
C TYR A 33 -9.92 -13.57 21.49
N GLY A 34 -9.04 -13.74 22.48
CA GLY A 34 -7.80 -12.97 22.61
C GLY A 34 -6.77 -13.22 21.51
N THR A 35 -6.88 -14.33 20.76
CA THR A 35 -5.91 -14.76 19.74
C THR A 35 -6.34 -14.42 18.30
N GLN A 36 -6.87 -13.23 18.06
CA GLN A 36 -7.28 -12.69 16.73
C GLN A 36 -6.24 -12.79 15.60
N LYS A 37 -4.98 -13.15 15.89
CA LYS A 37 -3.91 -13.34 14.89
C LYS A 37 -3.91 -14.74 14.25
N GLU A 38 -4.62 -15.71 14.82
CA GLU A 38 -4.63 -17.09 14.33
C GLU A 38 -5.29 -17.22 12.96
N TYR A 39 -6.40 -16.50 12.74
CA TYR A 39 -7.03 -16.39 11.43
C TYR A 39 -6.04 -15.93 10.36
N LYS A 40 -5.24 -14.90 10.65
CA LYS A 40 -4.23 -14.38 9.70
C LYS A 40 -3.12 -15.42 9.45
N ARG A 41 -2.75 -16.18 10.47
CA ARG A 41 -1.77 -17.27 10.35
C ARG A 41 -2.28 -18.37 9.42
N GLN A 42 -3.51 -18.82 9.63
CA GLN A 42 -4.16 -19.85 8.79
C GLN A 42 -4.33 -19.36 7.36
N TRP A 43 -4.77 -18.12 7.16
CA TRP A 43 -4.86 -17.52 5.83
C TRP A 43 -3.52 -17.42 5.11
N ALA A 44 -2.46 -17.03 5.82
CA ALA A 44 -1.12 -17.01 5.24
C ALA A 44 -0.66 -18.41 4.82
N GLN A 45 -0.98 -19.46 5.59
CA GLN A 45 -0.69 -20.84 5.23
C GLN A 45 -1.41 -21.27 3.95
N VAL A 46 -2.70 -20.94 3.82
CA VAL A 46 -3.48 -21.24 2.62
C VAL A 46 -2.91 -20.53 1.40
N ILE A 47 -2.55 -19.26 1.51
CA ILE A 47 -1.93 -18.48 0.43
C ILE A 47 -0.58 -19.09 0.03
N LEU A 48 0.26 -19.46 1.00
CA LEU A 48 1.55 -20.07 0.73
C LEU A 48 1.43 -21.42 0.01
N LEU A 49 0.47 -22.26 0.43
CA LEU A 49 0.18 -23.54 -0.21
C LEU A 49 -0.29 -23.32 -1.66
N LEU A 50 -1.16 -22.33 -1.88
CA LEU A 50 -1.63 -21.97 -3.21
C LEU A 50 -0.48 -21.48 -4.09
N GLU A 51 0.40 -20.60 -3.59
CA GLU A 51 1.57 -20.13 -4.33
C GLU A 51 2.55 -21.27 -4.69
N LEU A 52 2.67 -22.29 -3.84
CA LEU A 52 3.51 -23.45 -4.08
C LEU A 52 2.92 -24.38 -5.16
N SER A 53 1.59 -24.43 -5.29
CA SER A 53 0.91 -25.24 -6.31
C SER A 53 1.01 -24.66 -7.74
N LEU A 54 1.42 -23.40 -7.88
CA LEU A 54 1.61 -22.74 -9.19
C LEU A 54 2.96 -23.09 -9.82
N SER A 55 3.03 -23.00 -11.16
CA SER A 55 4.30 -23.17 -11.87
C SER A 55 5.29 -22.04 -11.55
N PRO A 56 6.62 -22.28 -11.57
CA PRO A 56 7.61 -21.26 -11.22
C PRO A 56 7.53 -19.97 -12.06
N ARG A 57 7.09 -20.08 -13.32
CA ARG A 57 6.93 -18.95 -14.24
C ARG A 57 5.73 -18.06 -13.90
N GLU A 58 4.61 -18.68 -13.52
CA GLU A 58 3.40 -17.96 -13.10
C GLU A 58 3.62 -17.29 -11.75
N ARG A 59 4.34 -17.96 -10.83
CA ARG A 59 4.74 -17.39 -9.54
C ARG A 59 5.56 -16.12 -9.69
N LEU A 60 6.55 -16.11 -10.59
CA LEU A 60 7.34 -14.91 -10.88
C LEU A 60 6.48 -13.79 -11.47
N THR A 61 5.56 -14.13 -12.36
CA THR A 61 4.66 -13.16 -12.99
C THR A 61 3.72 -12.52 -11.95
N ALA A 62 3.18 -13.32 -11.03
CA ALA A 62 2.38 -12.84 -9.90
C ALA A 62 3.20 -11.94 -8.97
N LEU A 63 4.45 -12.32 -8.63
CA LEU A 63 5.37 -11.50 -7.82
C LEU A 63 5.64 -10.13 -8.46
N LEU A 64 5.88 -10.10 -9.77
CA LEU A 64 6.14 -8.87 -10.52
C LEU A 64 4.89 -7.98 -10.65
N LYS A 65 3.70 -8.58 -10.66
CA LYS A 65 2.41 -7.86 -10.68
C LYS A 65 2.16 -7.08 -9.39
N TYR A 66 2.51 -7.66 -8.24
CA TYR A 66 2.26 -7.05 -6.92
C TYR A 66 3.44 -6.22 -6.37
N SER A 67 4.65 -6.37 -6.93
CA SER A 67 5.82 -5.58 -6.53
C SER A 67 5.95 -4.27 -7.32
N ARG A 68 6.31 -3.18 -6.64
CA ARG A 68 6.56 -1.87 -7.26
C ARG A 68 8.05 -1.54 -7.31
N PRO A 69 8.56 -0.89 -8.38
CA PRO A 69 9.94 -0.44 -8.44
C PRO A 69 10.19 0.66 -7.39
N VAL A 70 11.34 0.60 -6.73
CA VAL A 70 11.74 1.52 -5.66
C VAL A 70 12.86 2.44 -6.16
N GLY A 71 12.62 3.75 -6.07
CA GLY A 71 13.59 4.78 -6.42
C GLY A 71 13.83 4.93 -7.92
N THR A 72 15.03 5.38 -8.30
CA THR A 72 15.45 5.66 -9.69
C THR A 72 15.82 4.39 -10.48
N ASN A 73 16.09 3.28 -9.78
CA ASN A 73 16.51 2.02 -10.37
C ASN A 73 15.33 1.07 -10.55
N LYS A 74 14.86 0.89 -11.79
CA LYS A 74 13.70 0.02 -12.13
C LYS A 74 13.90 -1.47 -11.79
N LYS A 75 15.14 -1.91 -11.52
CA LYS A 75 15.47 -3.29 -11.12
C LYS A 75 15.20 -3.57 -9.65
N LYS A 76 15.26 -2.56 -8.77
CA LYS A 76 14.98 -2.74 -7.34
C LYS A 76 13.46 -2.65 -7.15
N ARG A 77 12.82 -3.72 -6.67
CA ARG A 77 11.37 -3.80 -6.44
C ARG A 77 11.09 -4.14 -4.99
N ALA A 78 10.00 -3.61 -4.44
CA ALA A 78 9.56 -3.91 -3.09
C ALA A 78 8.03 -3.97 -3.00
N PHE A 79 7.56 -4.59 -1.92
CA PHE A 79 6.16 -4.54 -1.52
C PHE A 79 5.93 -3.34 -0.62
N ILE A 80 4.93 -2.53 -0.94
CA ILE A 80 4.54 -1.38 -0.12
C ILE A 80 3.46 -1.84 0.85
N ALA A 81 3.82 -1.99 2.12
CA ALA A 81 2.87 -2.25 3.18
C ALA A 81 2.57 -0.94 3.94
N THR A 82 1.36 -0.43 3.79
CA THR A 82 0.91 0.71 4.60
C THR A 82 0.41 0.17 5.94
N ARG A 83 1.13 0.45 7.03
CA ARG A 83 0.62 0.20 8.38
C ARG A 83 -0.47 1.22 8.67
N LYS A 84 -1.73 0.78 8.67
CA LYS A 84 -2.84 1.58 9.19
C LYS A 84 -2.68 1.66 10.70
N ASN A 85 -2.37 2.85 11.21
CA ASN A 85 -2.43 3.09 12.65
C ASN A 85 -3.90 3.34 12.98
N ASP A 86 -4.58 2.33 13.55
CA ASP A 86 -5.99 2.43 13.92
C ASP A 86 -6.24 3.38 15.10
N SER A 87 -5.18 3.91 15.73
CA SER A 87 -5.26 4.85 16.86
C SER A 87 -5.55 6.31 16.48
N LEU A 88 -5.61 6.66 15.19
CA LEU A 88 -5.94 8.02 14.78
C LEU A 88 -7.44 8.20 14.70
N THR A 89 -7.94 9.19 15.46
CA THR A 89 -9.32 9.69 15.40
C THR A 89 -9.62 10.11 13.96
N ASP A 90 -10.85 9.92 13.47
CA ASP A 90 -11.20 10.19 12.06
C ASP A 90 -10.83 11.62 11.61
N THR A 91 -10.82 12.57 12.54
CA THR A 91 -10.34 13.95 12.37
C THR A 91 -8.84 14.04 12.01
N GLU A 92 -7.98 13.27 12.68
CA GLU A 92 -6.54 13.25 12.41
C GLU A 92 -6.22 12.60 11.06
N ARG A 93 -7.07 11.66 10.61
CA ARG A 93 -6.95 11.04 9.28
C ARG A 93 -7.25 12.05 8.18
N LEU A 94 -8.33 12.82 8.32
CA LEU A 94 -8.70 13.89 7.40
C LEU A 94 -7.62 14.98 7.31
N ILE A 95 -7.07 15.42 8.44
CA ILE A 95 -5.99 16.44 8.46
C ILE A 95 -4.75 15.92 7.73
N ARG A 96 -4.36 14.67 7.98
CA ARG A 96 -3.19 14.07 7.33
C ARG A 96 -3.41 13.91 5.82
N GLU A 97 -4.60 13.49 5.40
CA GLU A 97 -4.97 13.42 3.98
C GLU A 97 -4.92 14.79 3.32
N GLN A 98 -5.47 15.82 3.95
CA GLN A 98 -5.40 17.20 3.46
C GLN A 98 -3.96 17.70 3.35
N GLN A 99 -3.12 17.43 4.35
CA GLN A 99 -1.68 17.77 4.31
C GLN A 99 -0.93 17.05 3.19
N PHE A 100 -1.25 15.77 2.93
CA PHE A 100 -0.65 15.04 1.82
C PHE A 100 -1.10 15.58 0.46
N VAL A 101 -2.36 15.98 0.33
CA VAL A 101 -2.91 16.61 -0.89
C VAL A 101 -2.24 17.97 -1.12
N GLN A 102 -2.14 18.82 -0.10
CA GLN A 102 -1.47 20.12 -0.18
C GLN A 102 0.00 19.97 -0.59
N GLN A 103 0.76 19.08 0.06
CA GLN A 103 2.16 18.82 -0.31
C GLN A 103 2.30 18.29 -1.75
N ARG A 104 1.34 17.50 -2.23
CA ARG A 104 1.33 17.00 -3.61
C ARG A 104 1.04 18.11 -4.61
N GLU A 105 0.14 19.02 -4.28
CA GLU A 105 -0.19 20.19 -5.09
C GLU A 105 0.95 21.20 -5.12
N GLU A 106 1.60 21.46 -3.98
CA GLU A 106 2.81 22.29 -3.89
C GLU A 106 3.93 21.72 -4.75
N LYS A 107 4.20 20.41 -4.67
CA LYS A 107 5.20 19.75 -5.54
C LYS A 107 4.83 19.85 -7.01
N ARG A 108 3.55 19.74 -7.36
CA ARG A 108 3.05 19.89 -8.74
C ARG A 108 3.17 21.32 -9.25
N THR A 109 2.81 22.31 -8.44
CA THR A 109 2.89 23.73 -8.82
C THR A 109 4.33 24.19 -8.91
N PHE A 110 5.19 23.76 -7.98
CA PHE A 110 6.63 24.00 -8.04
C PHE A 110 7.25 23.43 -9.31
N LEU A 111 6.95 22.18 -9.66
CA LEU A 111 7.46 21.57 -10.88
C LEU A 111 6.98 22.29 -12.15
N LYS A 112 5.70 22.71 -12.18
CA LYS A 112 5.15 23.51 -13.30
C LYS A 112 5.88 24.84 -13.47
N ARG A 113 6.19 25.54 -12.37
CA ARG A 113 6.97 26.79 -12.39
C ARG A 113 8.37 26.54 -12.95
N ARG A 114 9.09 25.54 -12.42
CA ARG A 114 10.41 25.14 -12.93
C ARG A 114 10.40 24.80 -14.41
N LEU A 115 9.37 24.08 -14.88
CA LEU A 115 9.26 23.72 -16.29
C LEU A 115 9.05 24.95 -17.18
N LYS A 116 8.21 25.90 -16.75
CA LYS A 116 7.96 27.17 -17.45
C LYS A 116 9.22 28.02 -17.56
N ASP A 117 10.01 28.11 -16.49
CA ASP A 117 11.27 28.85 -16.46
C ASP A 117 12.29 28.23 -17.44
N ILE A 118 12.36 26.90 -17.50
CA ILE A 118 13.20 26.16 -18.46
C ILE A 118 12.72 26.38 -19.90
N THR A 119 11.42 26.37 -20.15
CA THR A 119 10.89 26.60 -21.51
C THR A 119 11.14 28.05 -21.96
N TYR A 120 10.97 29.01 -21.06
CA TYR A 120 11.23 30.42 -21.33
C TYR A 120 12.71 30.68 -21.62
N SER A 121 13.62 30.11 -20.81
CA SER A 121 15.05 30.25 -21.06
C SER A 121 15.44 29.61 -22.40
N MET A 122 14.96 28.38 -22.70
CA MET A 122 15.19 27.74 -24.00
C MET A 122 14.67 28.57 -25.18
N SER A 123 13.47 29.14 -25.07
CA SER A 123 12.92 30.03 -26.11
C SER A 123 13.80 31.25 -26.31
N LYS A 124 14.26 31.89 -25.24
CA LYS A 124 15.17 33.06 -25.30
C LYS A 124 16.50 32.69 -25.96
N TYR A 125 17.09 31.54 -25.61
CA TYR A 125 18.30 31.04 -26.28
C TYR A 125 18.06 30.75 -27.76
N ALA A 126 16.91 30.18 -28.13
CA ALA A 126 16.56 29.93 -29.53
C ALA A 126 16.40 31.23 -30.34
N HIS A 127 15.74 32.25 -29.78
CA HIS A 127 15.62 33.56 -30.42
C HIS A 127 16.96 34.28 -30.53
N ALA A 128 17.79 34.25 -29.48
CA ALA A 128 19.14 34.83 -29.52
C ALA A 128 20.03 34.15 -30.56
N LYS A 129 19.93 32.82 -30.69
CA LYS A 129 20.66 32.04 -31.70
C LYS A 129 20.16 32.30 -33.13
N LYS A 130 18.85 32.52 -33.30
CA LYS A 130 18.28 32.91 -34.59
C LYS A 130 18.80 34.28 -35.03
N ASN A 131 18.77 35.26 -34.13
CA ASN A 131 19.28 36.60 -34.43
C ASN A 131 20.79 36.60 -34.69
N SER A 132 21.60 35.81 -33.97
CA SER A 132 23.04 35.70 -34.28
C SER A 132 23.30 35.08 -35.66
N ASN A 133 22.49 34.12 -36.08
CA ASN A 133 22.62 33.50 -37.40
C ASN A 133 22.16 34.42 -38.53
N GLU A 134 21.12 35.22 -38.31
CA GLU A 134 20.68 36.27 -39.26
C GLU A 134 21.74 37.37 -39.39
N THR A 135 22.38 37.81 -38.30
CA THR A 135 23.47 38.80 -38.35
C THR A 135 24.71 38.26 -39.08
N ILE A 136 25.05 36.98 -38.92
CA ILE A 136 26.18 36.35 -39.63
C ILE A 136 25.90 36.21 -41.14
N GLN A 137 24.66 35.93 -41.56
CA GLN A 137 24.29 35.91 -42.98
C GLN A 137 24.35 37.31 -43.62
N ILE A 138 23.86 38.34 -42.95
CA ILE A 138 23.89 39.72 -43.46
C ILE A 138 25.33 40.25 -43.56
N GLY A 139 26.22 39.81 -42.66
CA GLY A 139 27.66 40.13 -42.73
C GLY A 139 28.37 39.46 -43.92
N SER A 140 28.01 38.22 -44.27
CA SER A 140 28.61 37.52 -45.40
C SER A 140 28.06 37.96 -46.77
N GLU A 141 26.93 38.65 -46.81
CA GLU A 141 26.35 39.21 -48.05
C GLU A 141 26.96 40.58 -48.38
N LYS A 142 27.45 41.32 -47.38
CA LYS A 142 28.14 42.62 -47.58
C LYS A 142 29.61 42.51 -47.97
N GLU A 143 30.25 41.36 -47.82
CA GLU A 143 31.66 41.14 -48.19
C GLU A 143 31.82 40.58 -49.63
N LYS A 144 30.74 40.48 -50.41
CA LYS A 144 30.77 40.06 -51.82
C LYS A 144 30.55 41.20 -52.82
N ASP A 145 30.23 42.39 -52.34
CA ASP A 145 29.92 43.57 -53.17
C ASP A 145 31.00 44.68 -53.11
N GLU A 146 32.14 44.42 -52.47
CA GLU A 146 33.41 45.19 -52.59
C GLU A 146 34.50 44.33 -53.23
#